data_AF-A0A7S8FFN0-F1
#
_entry.id   AF-A0A7S8FFN0-F1
#
_cell.length_a   1.000
_cell.length_b   1.000
_cell.length_c   1.000
_cell.angle_alpha   90.00
_cell.angle_beta   90.00
_cell.angle_gamma   90.00
#
_symmetry.space_group_name_H-M   'P 1'
#
loop_
_entity.id
_entity.type
_entity.pdbx_description
1 polymer ?
#
loop_
_entity_poly.entity_id
_entity_poly.type
_entity_poly.pdbx_seq_one_letter_code
_entity_poly.pdbx_strand_id
1 'polypeptide(L)'
;MNFTALEERIKTSRAAESAGQDQAVDAMRQELQACYAEAKSKLPSLDKAVNEARAFLNKMQALAATCRQPLPALVVQHVNEMTLLCDSAPRQVREGLAAFENLSFSQVVWKDGSSLDVNQRTALLATIRGGLAGWHAGRRLQAVQAEITTYLETAQWPTGGTASATIPLAPEPAPEVRVRT
;
A
#
# COMPACT_ATOMS: atom_id res chain seq x y z
N MET A 1 -7.45 27.80 -56.74
CA MET A 1 -6.98 27.48 -55.37
C MET A 1 -5.87 26.45 -55.49
N ASN A 2 -4.72 26.67 -54.85
CA ASN A 2 -3.53 25.82 -55.01
C ASN A 2 -3.51 24.76 -53.89
N PHE A 3 -4.10 23.60 -54.15
CA PHE A 3 -4.32 22.54 -53.17
C PHE A 3 -3.01 21.98 -52.59
N THR A 4 -1.93 21.97 -53.38
CA THR A 4 -0.60 21.50 -52.97
C THR A 4 0.01 22.36 -51.85
N ALA A 5 -0.13 23.69 -51.93
CA ALA A 5 0.35 24.61 -50.90
C ALA A 5 -0.48 24.52 -49.61
N LEU A 6 -1.77 24.16 -49.72
CA LEU A 6 -2.63 23.90 -48.56
C LEU A 6 -2.25 22.59 -47.88
N GLU A 7 -1.99 21.53 -48.66
CA GLU A 7 -1.54 20.23 -48.15
C GLU A 7 -0.18 20.31 -47.44
N GLU A 8 0.79 21.05 -47.99
CA GLU A 8 2.08 21.26 -47.33
C GLU A 8 1.90 22.01 -46.00
N ARG A 9 1.09 23.07 -45.96
CA ARG A 9 0.81 23.81 -44.72
C ARG A 9 0.13 22.94 -43.66
N ILE A 10 -0.81 22.07 -44.06
CA ILE A 10 -1.46 21.13 -43.14
C ILE A 10 -0.46 20.09 -42.62
N LYS A 11 0.42 19.56 -43.48
CA LYS A 11 1.48 18.63 -43.06
C LYS A 11 2.46 19.27 -42.07
N THR A 12 2.91 20.49 -42.33
CA THR A 12 3.81 21.23 -41.43
C THR A 12 3.14 21.54 -40.09
N SER A 13 1.86 21.96 -40.09
CA SER A 13 1.10 22.21 -38.85
C SER A 13 0.98 20.95 -38.00
N ARG A 14 0.59 19.83 -38.60
CA ARG A 14 0.48 18.53 -37.89
C ARG A 14 1.82 18.05 -37.35
N ALA A 15 2.91 18.27 -38.07
CA ALA A 15 4.25 17.92 -37.59
C ALA A 15 4.68 18.78 -36.39
N ALA A 16 4.37 20.09 -36.40
CA ALA A 16 4.65 20.98 -35.28
C ALA A 16 3.79 20.65 -34.05
N GLU A 17 2.52 20.32 -34.25
CA GLU A 17 1.61 19.85 -33.19
C GLU A 17 2.11 18.56 -32.56
N SER A 18 2.47 17.56 -33.37
CA SER A 18 3.06 16.30 -32.89
C SER A 18 4.35 16.52 -32.09
N ALA A 19 5.23 17.42 -32.55
CA ALA A 19 6.47 17.73 -31.84
C ALA A 19 6.23 18.38 -30.47
N GLY A 20 5.25 19.30 -30.38
CA GLY A 20 4.86 19.91 -29.10
C GLY A 20 4.21 18.92 -28.13
N GLN A 21 3.47 17.97 -28.67
CA GLN A 21 2.85 16.88 -27.91
C GLN A 21 3.88 15.93 -27.31
N ASP A 22 4.87 15.50 -28.11
CA ASP A 22 5.97 14.65 -27.64
C ASP A 22 6.81 15.38 -26.59
N GLN A 23 7.09 16.66 -26.78
CA GLN A 23 7.82 17.48 -25.81
C GLN A 23 7.10 17.58 -24.46
N ALA A 24 5.77 17.66 -24.46
CA ALA A 24 4.98 17.71 -23.22
C ALA A 24 5.04 16.38 -22.45
N VAL A 25 4.96 15.25 -23.16
CA VAL A 25 5.10 13.91 -22.58
C VAL A 25 6.51 13.73 -22.02
N ASP A 26 7.54 14.16 -22.75
CA ASP A 26 8.92 14.10 -22.29
C ASP A 26 9.16 14.96 -21.04
N ALA A 27 8.57 16.16 -20.97
CA ALA A 27 8.63 16.98 -19.76
C ALA A 27 7.99 16.26 -18.55
N MET A 28 6.83 15.64 -18.76
CA MET A 28 6.18 14.84 -17.70
C MET A 28 7.03 13.64 -17.26
N ARG A 29 7.71 12.97 -18.20
CA ARG A 29 8.66 11.89 -17.89
C ARG A 29 9.84 12.40 -17.07
N GLN A 30 10.43 13.53 -17.48
CA GLN A 30 11.53 14.15 -16.75
C GLN A 30 11.14 14.49 -15.29
N GLU A 31 9.93 14.99 -15.06
CA GLU A 31 9.41 15.28 -13.71
C GLU A 31 9.21 14.07 -12.81
N LEU A 32 9.08 12.88 -13.40
CA LEU A 32 8.89 11.63 -12.67
C LEU A 32 10.16 10.78 -12.63
N GLN A 33 11.19 11.13 -13.41
CA GLN A 33 12.38 10.31 -13.62
C GLN A 33 13.08 9.93 -12.31
N ALA A 34 13.21 10.87 -11.37
CA ALA A 34 13.82 10.61 -10.07
C ALA A 34 13.00 9.59 -9.26
N CYS A 35 11.67 9.78 -9.19
CA CYS A 35 10.77 8.85 -8.49
C CYS A 35 10.75 7.46 -9.14
N TYR A 36 10.78 7.40 -10.48
CA TYR A 36 10.86 6.15 -11.23
C TYR A 36 12.15 5.40 -10.93
N ALA A 37 13.30 6.08 -11.03
CA ALA A 37 14.61 5.48 -10.77
C ALA A 37 14.70 4.95 -9.34
N GLU A 38 14.22 5.72 -8.36
CA GLU A 38 14.16 5.30 -6.97
C GLU A 38 13.26 4.08 -6.78
N ALA A 39 12.00 4.14 -7.23
CA ALA A 39 11.05 3.03 -7.10
C ALA A 39 11.57 1.74 -7.76
N LYS A 40 12.16 1.84 -8.96
CA LYS A 40 12.76 0.70 -9.66
C LYS A 40 13.93 0.09 -8.87
N SER A 41 14.78 0.93 -8.28
CA SER A 41 15.91 0.47 -7.45
C SER A 41 15.46 -0.17 -6.13
N LYS A 42 14.34 0.31 -5.56
CA LYS A 42 13.84 -0.14 -4.25
C LYS A 42 12.88 -1.32 -4.34
N LEU A 43 12.26 -1.57 -5.51
CA LEU A 43 11.31 -2.67 -5.69
C LEU A 43 11.85 -4.04 -5.24
N PRO A 44 13.10 -4.45 -5.57
CA PRO A 44 13.64 -5.72 -5.07
C PRO A 44 13.74 -5.77 -3.53
N SER A 45 14.07 -4.64 -2.90
CA SER A 45 14.11 -4.54 -1.43
C SER A 45 12.72 -4.61 -0.82
N LEU A 46 11.70 -4.04 -1.47
CA LEU A 46 10.32 -4.15 -1.06
C LEU A 46 9.83 -5.61 -1.17
N ASP A 47 10.11 -6.28 -2.29
CA ASP A 47 9.74 -7.68 -2.50
C ASP A 47 10.38 -8.59 -1.45
N LYS A 48 11.64 -8.32 -1.08
CA LYS A 48 12.30 -9.02 0.03
C LYS A 48 11.57 -8.80 1.35
N ALA A 49 11.27 -7.55 1.71
CA ALA A 49 10.56 -7.23 2.94
C ALA A 49 9.16 -7.86 3.00
N VAL A 50 8.44 -7.91 1.87
CA VAL A 50 7.13 -8.59 1.77
C VAL A 50 7.26 -10.10 1.97
N ASN A 51 8.27 -10.74 1.39
CA ASN A 51 8.50 -12.17 1.58
C ASN A 51 8.85 -12.50 3.04
N GLU A 52 9.67 -11.67 3.69
CA GLU A 52 9.98 -11.79 5.12
C GLU A 52 8.74 -11.62 5.99
N ALA A 53 7.92 -10.60 5.70
CA ALA A 53 6.65 -10.35 6.39
C ALA A 53 5.65 -11.51 6.21
N ARG A 54 5.51 -12.05 4.99
CA ARG A 54 4.67 -13.24 4.73
C ARG A 54 5.16 -14.46 5.49
N ALA A 55 6.47 -14.69 5.53
CA ALA A 55 7.05 -15.78 6.31
C ALA A 55 6.77 -15.61 7.81
N PHE A 56 6.82 -14.38 8.32
CA PHE A 56 6.45 -14.06 9.69
C PHE A 56 4.96 -14.32 9.97
N LEU A 57 4.06 -13.84 9.11
CA LEU A 57 2.62 -14.08 9.21
C LEU A 57 2.28 -15.58 9.21
N ASN A 58 2.89 -16.35 8.32
CA ASN A 58 2.69 -17.81 8.27
C ASN A 58 3.14 -18.50 9.56
N LYS A 59 4.28 -18.09 10.13
CA LYS A 59 4.75 -18.61 11.43
C LYS A 59 3.77 -18.27 12.55
N MET A 60 3.27 -17.05 12.59
CA MET A 60 2.28 -16.65 13.59
C MET A 60 0.97 -17.42 13.46
N GLN A 61 0.47 -17.63 12.23
CA GLN A 61 -0.73 -18.40 11.99
C GLN A 61 -0.54 -19.87 12.42
N ALA A 62 0.61 -20.47 12.13
CA ALA A 62 0.95 -21.81 12.58
C ALA A 62 1.03 -21.92 14.11
N LEU A 63 1.60 -20.91 14.79
CA LEU A 63 1.62 -20.84 16.24
C LEU A 63 0.20 -20.68 16.81
N ALA A 64 -0.60 -19.76 16.26
CA ALA A 64 -1.98 -19.54 16.69
C ALA A 64 -2.85 -20.80 16.54
N ALA A 65 -2.60 -21.62 15.51
CA ALA A 65 -3.31 -22.88 15.31
C ALA A 65 -2.98 -23.95 16.36
N THR A 66 -1.80 -23.89 16.99
CA THR A 66 -1.38 -24.83 18.04
C THR A 66 -1.64 -24.30 19.45
N CYS A 67 -1.81 -22.99 19.60
CA CYS A 67 -2.06 -22.33 20.88
C CYS A 67 -3.55 -22.37 21.26
N ARG A 68 -3.84 -22.66 22.52
CA ARG A 68 -5.22 -22.61 23.06
C ARG A 68 -5.71 -21.19 23.34
N GLN A 69 -4.79 -20.23 23.46
CA GLN A 69 -5.10 -18.84 23.72
C GLN A 69 -5.25 -18.06 22.41
N PRO A 70 -6.33 -17.26 22.25
CA PRO A 70 -6.49 -16.42 21.08
C PRO A 70 -5.39 -15.36 20.99
N LEU A 71 -5.12 -14.90 19.78
CA LEU A 71 -4.23 -13.76 19.55
C LEU A 71 -4.80 -12.49 20.21
N PRO A 72 -3.96 -11.65 20.84
CA PRO A 72 -4.41 -10.37 21.38
C PRO A 72 -5.03 -9.49 20.28
N ALA A 73 -6.11 -8.77 20.60
CA ALA A 73 -6.85 -7.97 19.62
C ALA A 73 -5.98 -6.93 18.88
N LEU A 74 -5.04 -6.28 19.58
CA LEU A 74 -4.09 -5.35 18.98
C LEU A 74 -3.17 -6.05 17.96
N VAL A 75 -2.74 -7.28 18.24
CA VAL A 75 -1.94 -8.08 17.30
C VAL A 75 -2.75 -8.42 16.06
N VAL A 76 -4.04 -8.76 16.20
CA VAL A 76 -4.92 -9.04 15.05
C VAL A 76 -5.03 -7.83 14.12
N GLN A 77 -5.16 -6.61 14.67
CA GLN A 77 -5.18 -5.39 13.87
C GLN A 77 -3.89 -5.20 13.06
N HIS A 78 -2.73 -5.36 13.71
CA HIS A 78 -1.43 -5.24 13.04
C HIS A 78 -1.17 -6.36 12.02
N VAL A 79 -1.65 -7.57 12.27
CA VAL A 79 -1.62 -8.68 11.30
C VAL A 79 -2.40 -8.33 10.04
N ASN A 80 -3.61 -7.79 10.20
CA ASN A 80 -4.44 -7.38 9.06
C ASN A 80 -3.79 -6.25 8.27
N GLU A 81 -3.21 -5.26 8.95
CA GLU A 81 -2.44 -4.20 8.30
C GLU A 81 -1.25 -4.76 7.52
N MET A 82 -0.45 -5.63 8.14
CA MET A 82 0.72 -6.24 7.50
C MET A 82 0.32 -7.06 6.27
N THR A 83 -0.77 -7.81 6.36
CA THR A 83 -1.33 -8.60 5.25
C THR A 83 -1.72 -7.69 4.09
N LEU A 84 -2.47 -6.61 4.38
CA LEU A 84 -2.86 -5.63 3.37
C LEU A 84 -1.65 -4.99 2.68
N LEU A 85 -0.61 -4.64 3.44
CA LEU A 85 0.63 -4.06 2.90
C LEU A 85 1.39 -5.05 2.01
N CYS A 86 1.45 -6.33 2.39
CA CYS A 86 2.10 -7.37 1.60
C CYS A 86 1.46 -7.55 0.22
N ASP A 87 0.15 -7.37 0.13
CA ASP A 87 -0.59 -7.57 -1.12
C ASP A 87 -0.68 -6.30 -1.96
N SER A 88 -0.90 -5.15 -1.32
CA SER A 88 -1.16 -3.89 -2.03
C SER A 88 0.13 -3.18 -2.47
N ALA A 89 1.18 -3.14 -1.66
CA ALA A 89 2.32 -2.26 -1.92
C ALA A 89 3.16 -2.67 -3.14
N PRO A 90 3.56 -3.95 -3.31
CA PRO A 90 4.28 -4.36 -4.52
C PRO A 90 3.47 -4.14 -5.80
N ARG A 91 2.15 -4.35 -5.72
CA ARG A 91 1.23 -4.12 -6.84
C ARG A 91 1.21 -2.63 -7.22
N GLN A 92 1.01 -1.73 -6.25
CA GLN A 92 0.99 -0.29 -6.49
C GLN A 92 2.29 0.23 -7.12
N VAL A 93 3.45 -0.26 -6.66
CA VAL A 93 4.74 0.12 -7.25
C VAL A 93 4.84 -0.37 -8.70
N ARG A 94 4.47 -1.62 -8.98
CA ARG A 94 4.48 -2.15 -10.35
C ARG A 94 3.51 -1.42 -11.27
N GLU A 95 2.31 -1.09 -10.78
CA GLU A 95 1.32 -0.28 -11.51
C GLU A 95 1.87 1.12 -11.79
N GLY A 96 2.53 1.77 -10.82
CA GLY A 96 3.19 3.07 -11.01
C GLY A 96 4.34 3.03 -12.02
N LEU A 97 5.18 1.98 -11.97
CA LEU A 97 6.25 1.76 -12.95
C LEU A 97 5.68 1.56 -14.36
N ALA A 98 4.66 0.71 -14.49
CA ALA A 98 3.99 0.47 -15.76
C ALA A 98 3.29 1.74 -16.30
N ALA A 99 2.67 2.54 -15.43
CA ALA A 99 2.05 3.80 -15.82
C ALA A 99 3.07 4.83 -16.31
N PHE A 100 4.26 4.88 -15.69
CA PHE A 100 5.36 5.70 -16.18
C PHE A 100 5.89 5.21 -17.54
N GLU A 101 6.13 3.90 -17.69
CA GLU A 101 6.69 3.31 -18.92
C GLU A 101 5.74 3.44 -20.11
N ASN A 102 4.43 3.37 -19.85
CA ASN A 102 3.38 3.51 -20.87
C ASN A 102 2.89 4.95 -21.05
N LEU A 103 3.48 5.92 -20.33
CA LEU A 103 3.09 7.33 -20.44
C LEU A 103 3.27 7.79 -21.88
N SER A 104 2.15 8.16 -22.50
CA SER A 104 2.06 8.47 -23.94
C SER A 104 1.04 9.58 -24.20
N PHE A 105 1.09 10.14 -25.40
CA PHE A 105 0.19 11.21 -25.83
C PHE A 105 -1.29 10.92 -25.59
N SER A 106 -1.73 9.67 -25.85
CA SER A 106 -3.14 9.25 -25.71
C SER A 106 -3.65 9.24 -24.27
N GLN A 107 -2.75 9.25 -23.28
CA GLN A 107 -3.11 9.30 -21.86
C GLN A 107 -3.17 10.73 -21.30
N VAL A 108 -2.66 11.71 -22.06
CA VAL A 108 -2.71 13.12 -21.69
C VAL A 108 -4.03 13.71 -22.17
N VAL A 109 -4.73 14.44 -21.30
CA VAL A 109 -5.95 15.15 -21.68
C VAL A 109 -5.57 16.52 -22.24
N TRP A 110 -6.02 16.78 -23.45
CA TRP A 110 -5.79 18.04 -24.19
C TRP A 110 -7.09 18.83 -24.24
N LYS A 111 -7.04 20.13 -23.97
CA LYS A 111 -8.23 21.00 -23.95
C LYS A 111 -8.80 21.29 -25.34
N ASP A 112 -7.92 21.43 -26.33
CA ASP A 112 -8.24 21.82 -27.71
C ASP A 112 -7.49 20.95 -28.74
N GLY A 113 -6.95 19.81 -28.30
CA GLY A 113 -6.08 18.95 -29.11
C GLY A 113 -4.60 19.36 -29.13
N SER A 114 -4.24 20.53 -28.58
CA SER A 114 -2.88 21.08 -28.60
C SER A 114 -2.40 21.63 -27.25
N SER A 115 -3.31 22.16 -26.44
CA SER A 115 -3.08 22.74 -25.13
C SER A 115 -3.36 21.71 -24.06
N LEU A 116 -2.37 21.48 -23.20
CA LEU A 116 -2.45 20.49 -22.14
C LEU A 116 -3.43 20.93 -21.02
N ASP A 117 -4.31 20.02 -20.58
CA ASP A 117 -5.13 20.27 -19.40
C ASP A 117 -4.29 20.09 -18.12
N VAL A 118 -3.98 21.23 -17.48
CA VAL A 118 -3.13 21.29 -16.29
C VAL A 118 -3.71 20.49 -15.12
N ASN A 119 -5.04 20.47 -14.94
CA ASN A 119 -5.67 19.75 -13.83
C ASN A 119 -5.58 18.25 -14.05
N GLN A 120 -5.89 17.79 -15.27
CA GLN A 120 -5.81 16.37 -15.62
C GLN A 120 -4.37 15.86 -15.61
N ARG A 121 -3.42 16.64 -16.13
CA ARG A 121 -1.99 16.33 -16.01
C ARG A 121 -1.58 16.21 -14.55
N THR A 122 -1.98 17.15 -13.70
CA THR A 122 -1.63 17.12 -12.27
C THR A 122 -2.18 15.86 -11.60
N ALA A 123 -3.43 15.48 -11.89
CA ALA A 123 -4.03 14.25 -11.38
C ALA A 123 -3.31 12.99 -11.87
N LEU A 124 -2.95 12.93 -13.15
CA LEU A 124 -2.20 11.82 -13.74
C LEU A 124 -0.81 11.68 -13.09
N LEU A 125 -0.05 12.77 -13.00
CA LEU A 125 1.27 12.78 -12.36
C LEU A 125 1.17 12.42 -10.88
N ALA A 126 0.15 12.90 -10.16
CA ALA A 126 -0.08 12.55 -8.76
C ALA A 126 -0.38 11.05 -8.60
N THR A 127 -1.17 10.46 -9.50
CA THR A 127 -1.47 9.03 -9.50
C THR A 127 -0.22 8.19 -9.72
N ILE A 128 0.60 8.54 -10.73
CA ILE A 128 1.86 7.84 -11.00
C ILE A 128 2.82 7.99 -9.81
N ARG A 129 2.97 9.20 -9.26
CA ARG A 129 3.80 9.44 -8.06
C ARG A 129 3.32 8.62 -6.86
N GLY A 130 2.01 8.54 -6.64
CA GLY A 130 1.42 7.75 -5.57
C GLY A 130 1.79 6.27 -5.68
N GLY A 131 1.65 5.69 -6.88
CA GLY A 131 2.06 4.31 -7.16
C GLY A 131 3.57 4.10 -6.95
N LEU A 132 4.39 5.00 -7.50
CA LEU A 132 5.86 4.94 -7.35
C LEU A 132 6.28 5.06 -5.89
N ALA A 133 5.61 5.87 -5.06
CA ALA A 133 5.91 6.02 -3.63
C ALA A 133 5.52 4.79 -2.78
N GLY A 134 4.81 3.80 -3.34
CA GLY A 134 4.42 2.58 -2.61
C GLY A 134 5.58 1.79 -2.00
N TRP A 135 6.82 2.00 -2.46
CA TRP A 135 8.01 1.33 -1.91
C TRP A 135 8.27 1.67 -0.44
N HIS A 136 7.76 2.81 0.06
CA HIS A 136 7.86 3.19 1.47
C HIS A 136 7.19 2.17 2.41
N ALA A 137 6.26 1.35 1.91
CA ALA A 137 5.62 0.29 2.67
C ALA A 137 6.62 -0.71 3.29
N GLY A 138 7.80 -0.90 2.69
CA GLY A 138 8.83 -1.77 3.26
C GLY A 138 9.26 -1.37 4.68
N ARG A 139 9.37 -0.05 4.95
CA ARG A 139 9.66 0.46 6.30
C ARG A 139 8.49 0.24 7.25
N ARG A 140 7.25 0.39 6.76
CA ARG A 140 6.05 0.14 7.57
C ARG A 140 5.91 -1.34 7.93
N LEU A 141 6.19 -2.25 7.00
CA LEU A 141 6.21 -3.70 7.27
C LEU A 141 7.15 -4.05 8.42
N GLN A 142 8.37 -3.49 8.42
CA GLN A 142 9.32 -3.70 9.51
C GLN A 142 8.83 -3.13 10.85
N ALA A 143 8.24 -1.93 10.84
CA ALA A 143 7.67 -1.32 12.04
C ALA A 143 6.51 -2.13 12.61
N VAL A 144 5.57 -2.56 11.77
CA VAL A 144 4.42 -3.39 12.19
C VAL A 144 4.90 -4.74 12.74
N GLN A 145 5.93 -5.34 12.15
CA GLN A 145 6.53 -6.57 12.68
C GLN A 145 7.09 -6.38 14.08
N ALA A 146 7.79 -5.26 14.31
CA ALA A 146 8.33 -4.92 15.63
C ALA A 146 7.21 -4.66 16.65
N GLU A 147 6.18 -3.89 16.27
CA GLU A 147 4.98 -3.65 17.09
C GLU A 147 4.33 -4.97 17.52
N ILE A 148 4.08 -5.90 16.58
CA ILE A 148 3.53 -7.23 16.86
C ILE A 148 4.39 -7.98 17.87
N THR A 149 5.70 -8.01 17.66
CA THR A 149 6.64 -8.73 18.52
C THR A 149 6.58 -8.19 19.96
N THR A 150 6.65 -6.87 20.11
CA THR A 150 6.54 -6.20 21.42
C THR A 150 5.20 -6.48 22.09
N TYR A 151 4.09 -6.49 21.36
CA TYR A 151 2.78 -6.79 21.93
C TYR A 151 2.66 -8.24 22.39
N LEU A 152 3.18 -9.20 21.61
CA LEU A 152 3.18 -10.60 22.00
C LEU A 152 4.02 -10.84 23.25
N GLU A 153 5.20 -10.23 23.33
CA GLU A 153 6.08 -10.29 24.50
C GLU A 153 5.42 -9.68 25.74
N THR A 154 4.81 -8.50 25.59
CA THR A 154 4.13 -7.79 26.69
C THR A 154 2.92 -8.59 27.19
N ALA A 155 2.17 -9.22 26.29
CA ALA A 155 1.06 -10.09 26.62
C ALA A 155 1.51 -11.48 27.11
N GLN A 156 2.82 -11.75 27.14
CA GLN A 156 3.41 -13.07 27.42
C GLN A 156 2.86 -14.20 26.55
N TRP A 157 2.27 -13.87 25.40
CA TRP A 157 1.66 -14.85 24.51
C TRP A 157 2.74 -15.72 23.85
N PRO A 158 2.56 -17.05 23.70
CA PRO A 158 1.34 -17.83 23.97
C PRO A 158 1.26 -18.49 25.35
N THR A 159 2.26 -18.25 26.21
CA THR A 159 2.40 -18.91 27.51
C THR A 159 1.82 -18.12 28.66
N GLY A 160 1.34 -16.91 28.39
CA GLY A 160 0.81 -15.93 29.34
C GLY A 160 -0.43 -16.52 29.98
N GLY A 161 -0.21 -17.36 30.98
CA GLY A 161 -1.24 -18.08 31.67
C GLY A 161 -2.28 -17.06 32.12
N THR A 162 -3.52 -17.29 31.72
CA THR A 162 -4.57 -17.07 32.69
C THR A 162 -4.20 -17.96 33.87
N ALA A 163 -3.53 -17.39 34.88
CA ALA A 163 -3.82 -17.80 36.22
C ALA A 163 -5.35 -17.74 36.29
N SER A 164 -5.96 -18.91 36.26
CA SER A 164 -7.36 -19.05 36.62
C SER A 164 -7.46 -18.32 37.93
N ALA A 165 -8.10 -17.15 37.95
CA ALA A 165 -8.37 -16.46 39.19
C ALA A 165 -9.18 -17.46 39.99
N THR A 166 -8.55 -18.09 40.98
CA THR A 166 -9.24 -18.90 41.97
C THR A 166 -10.24 -17.93 42.59
N ILE A 167 -11.49 -17.97 42.12
CA ILE A 167 -12.58 -17.27 42.76
C ILE A 167 -12.55 -17.79 44.21
N PRO A 168 -12.32 -16.94 45.22
CA PRO A 168 -12.48 -17.39 46.60
C PRO A 168 -13.92 -17.89 46.70
N LEU A 169 -14.08 -19.17 47.03
CA LEU A 169 -15.38 -19.78 47.29
C LEU A 169 -16.12 -18.84 48.26
N ALA A 170 -17.26 -18.28 47.82
CA ALA A 170 -18.06 -17.43 48.69
C ALA A 170 -18.41 -18.21 49.96
N PRO A 171 -18.30 -17.61 51.16
CA PRO A 171 -18.65 -18.30 52.38
C PRO A 171 -20.12 -18.71 52.33
N GLU A 172 -20.36 -19.99 52.65
CA GLU A 172 -21.66 -20.64 52.67
C GLU A 172 -22.68 -19.82 53.49
N PRO A 173 -23.88 -19.52 52.97
CA PRO A 173 -24.86 -18.75 53.74
C PRO A 173 -25.40 -19.58 54.91
N ALA A 174 -25.41 -18.97 56.10
CA ALA A 174 -25.88 -19.58 57.33
C ALA A 174 -27.36 -20.02 57.25
N PRO A 175 -27.76 -21.09 57.95
CA PRO A 175 -29.12 -21.63 57.86
C PRO A 175 -30.17 -20.65 58.40
N GLU A 176 -31.19 -20.37 57.60
CA GLU A 176 -32.35 -19.56 57.99
C GLU A 176 -33.13 -20.24 59.13
N VAL A 177 -33.17 -19.59 60.28
CA VAL A 177 -34.06 -19.95 61.39
C VAL A 177 -35.46 -19.45 61.06
N ARG A 178 -36.36 -20.34 60.63
CA ARG A 178 -37.78 -20.03 60.49
C ARG A 178 -38.44 -19.87 61.86
N VAL A 179 -38.76 -18.64 62.24
CA VAL A 179 -39.69 -18.36 63.34
C VAL A 179 -41.11 -18.59 62.81
N ARG A 180 -41.81 -19.57 63.40
CA ARG A 180 -43.24 -19.79 63.18
C ARG A 180 -44.02 -18.77 64.01
N THR A 181 -44.92 -18.02 63.35
CA THR A 181 -46.07 -17.36 63.98
C THR A 181 -47.31 -18.21 63.78
#